data_AF-A0A8S8Z5A9-F1
#
_entry.id   AF-A0A8S8Z5A9-F1
#
_cell.length_a   1.000
_cell.length_b   1.000
_cell.length_c   1.000
_cell.angle_alpha   90.00
_cell.angle_beta   90.00
_cell.angle_gamma   90.00
#
_symmetry.space_group_name_H-M   'P 1'
#
loop_
_entity.id
_entity.type
_entity.pdbx_description
1 polymer ?
#
loop_
_entity_poly.entity_id
_entity_poly.type
_entity_poly.pdbx_seq_one_letter_code
_entity_poly.pdbx_strand_id
1 'polypeptide(L)'
;MGIKSTSTMMFGHLETNEHRVNHLDTIREIQKETGGFTEFVPLNFVYSEAPMYKHQLHEGIRKGASSNDALLVHAISRIMLNNVIDNIQMSWVKEGPKFSQLLLNWGANDFGGTLVNESISTAAGAEFGQLLRPKEIRHLIRSIGRIPAERDTTYKKIREYQVEPTGSEGLDDVEGYKEVWFIF
;
A
#
# COMPACT_ATOMS: atom_id res chain seq x y z
N MET A 1 -5.03 -18.37 -17.89
CA MET A 1 -3.63 -18.51 -17.40
C MET A 1 -3.52 -18.70 -15.88
N GLY A 2 -4.55 -18.41 -15.06
CA GLY A 2 -4.54 -18.74 -13.62
C GLY A 2 -3.56 -17.92 -12.77
N ILE A 3 -2.93 -16.90 -13.36
CA ILE A 3 -1.92 -16.04 -12.74
C ILE A 3 -2.62 -15.02 -11.85
N LYS A 4 -2.09 -14.83 -10.64
CA LYS A 4 -2.52 -13.77 -9.72
C LYS A 4 -1.75 -12.49 -9.99
N SER A 5 -2.41 -11.35 -9.84
CA SER A 5 -1.83 -10.04 -10.13
C SER A 5 -2.26 -8.98 -9.13
N THR A 6 -1.56 -7.86 -9.14
CA THR A 6 -1.87 -6.66 -8.37
C THR A 6 -2.55 -5.64 -9.28
N SER A 7 -3.60 -4.98 -8.79
CA SER A 7 -4.20 -3.82 -9.45
C SER A 7 -3.74 -2.53 -8.77
N THR A 8 -3.47 -1.47 -9.53
CA THR A 8 -2.98 -0.20 -8.97
C THR A 8 -3.65 1.00 -9.62
N MET A 9 -3.75 2.10 -8.88
CA MET A 9 -4.18 3.40 -9.41
C MET A 9 -3.30 4.50 -8.86
N MET A 10 -2.60 5.23 -9.73
CA MET A 10 -1.96 6.47 -9.32
C MET A 10 -3.01 7.57 -9.12
N PHE A 11 -2.85 8.39 -8.08
CA PHE A 11 -3.74 9.52 -7.80
C PHE A 11 -2.95 10.71 -7.23
N GLY A 12 -3.56 11.89 -7.26
CA GLY A 12 -2.98 13.13 -6.74
C GLY A 12 -2.14 13.91 -7.74
N HIS A 13 -2.22 13.60 -9.05
CA HIS A 13 -1.47 14.32 -10.09
C HIS A 13 -2.36 15.33 -10.83
N LEU A 14 -3.36 14.86 -11.57
CA LEU A 14 -4.11 15.65 -12.59
C LEU A 14 -5.54 15.14 -12.79
N GLU A 15 -5.79 13.92 -12.37
CA GLU A 15 -7.05 13.22 -12.54
C GLU A 15 -8.19 13.85 -11.74
N THR A 16 -9.38 13.83 -12.34
CA THR A 16 -10.62 14.22 -11.67
C THR A 16 -11.16 13.07 -10.83
N ASN A 17 -12.14 13.35 -9.97
CA ASN A 17 -12.83 12.30 -9.21
C ASN A 17 -13.52 11.29 -10.14
N GLU A 18 -14.06 11.75 -11.26
CA GLU A 18 -14.68 10.90 -12.27
C GLU A 18 -13.67 9.90 -12.86
N HIS A 19 -12.44 10.34 -13.18
CA HIS A 19 -11.39 9.44 -13.65
C HIS A 19 -11.06 8.35 -12.61
N ARG A 20 -10.97 8.72 -11.33
CA ARG A 20 -10.69 7.76 -10.25
C ARG A 20 -11.81 6.73 -10.09
N VAL A 21 -13.07 7.18 -10.10
CA VAL A 21 -14.24 6.31 -10.00
C VAL A 21 -14.31 5.36 -11.20
N ASN A 22 -14.13 5.87 -12.42
CA ASN A 22 -14.14 5.04 -13.63
C ASN A 22 -13.00 4.00 -13.64
N HIS A 23 -11.83 4.36 -13.11
CA HIS A 23 -10.72 3.42 -12.97
C HIS A 23 -11.03 2.32 -11.95
N LEU A 24 -11.57 2.67 -10.78
CA LEU A 24 -12.00 1.69 -9.77
C LEU A 24 -13.10 0.76 -10.31
N ASP A 25 -14.08 1.30 -11.04
CA ASP A 25 -15.14 0.51 -11.67
C ASP A 25 -14.58 -0.44 -12.72
N THR A 26 -13.65 0.03 -13.56
CA THR A 26 -12.94 -0.83 -14.53
C THR A 26 -12.21 -1.99 -13.83
N ILE A 27 -11.46 -1.72 -12.76
CA ILE A 27 -10.78 -2.75 -11.96
C ILE A 27 -11.79 -3.75 -11.39
N ARG A 28 -12.93 -3.26 -10.87
CA ARG A 28 -13.99 -4.07 -10.30
C ARG A 28 -14.61 -5.00 -11.33
N GLU A 29 -14.93 -4.52 -12.52
CA GLU A 29 -15.52 -5.35 -13.58
C GLU A 29 -14.53 -6.41 -14.09
N ILE A 30 -13.26 -6.03 -14.32
CA ILE A 30 -12.21 -6.99 -14.68
C ILE A 30 -12.08 -8.07 -13.60
N GLN A 31 -12.15 -7.70 -12.32
CA GLN A 31 -12.07 -8.66 -11.23
C GLN A 31 -13.28 -9.60 -11.18
N LYS A 32 -14.50 -9.08 -11.38
CA LYS A 32 -15.71 -9.91 -11.43
C LYS A 32 -15.64 -10.94 -12.56
N GLU A 33 -15.06 -10.56 -13.70
CA GLU A 33 -14.90 -11.46 -14.85
C GLU A 33 -13.79 -12.49 -14.64
N THR A 34 -12.67 -12.10 -14.04
CA THR A 34 -11.42 -12.90 -14.07
C THR A 34 -11.00 -13.50 -12.73
N GLY A 35 -11.36 -12.87 -11.60
CA GLY A 35 -10.88 -13.23 -10.27
C GLY A 35 -9.35 -13.20 -10.11
N GLY A 36 -8.65 -12.46 -10.97
CA GLY A 36 -7.20 -12.47 -11.10
C GLY A 36 -6.45 -11.61 -10.10
N PHE A 37 -7.07 -10.52 -9.61
CA PHE A 37 -6.44 -9.61 -8.68
C PHE A 37 -6.48 -10.15 -7.25
N THR A 38 -5.34 -10.09 -6.56
CA THR A 38 -5.23 -10.38 -5.12
C THR A 38 -5.43 -9.14 -4.28
N GLU A 39 -5.12 -7.97 -4.83
CA GLU A 39 -5.13 -6.69 -4.11
C GLU A 39 -5.34 -5.49 -5.05
N PHE A 40 -5.70 -4.38 -4.41
CA PHE A 40 -5.69 -3.04 -5.00
C PHE A 40 -4.73 -2.13 -4.22
N VAL A 41 -3.88 -1.40 -4.94
CA VAL A 41 -2.89 -0.47 -4.37
C VAL A 41 -3.12 0.95 -4.91
N PRO A 42 -3.75 1.85 -4.13
CA PRO A 42 -3.75 3.28 -4.45
C PRO A 42 -2.35 3.87 -4.23
N LEU A 43 -1.81 4.53 -5.25
CA LEU A 43 -0.45 5.07 -5.26
C LEU A 43 -0.48 6.59 -5.35
N ASN A 44 -0.21 7.27 -4.24
CA ASN A 44 -0.09 8.72 -4.25
C ASN A 44 1.08 9.16 -5.13
N PHE A 45 0.83 10.21 -5.91
CA PHE A 45 1.80 10.81 -6.81
C PHE A 45 2.90 11.51 -6.00
N VAL A 46 4.14 11.08 -6.21
CA VAL A 46 5.33 11.68 -5.60
C VAL A 46 6.00 12.54 -6.68
N TYR A 47 5.89 13.85 -6.53
CA TYR A 47 6.28 14.81 -7.57
C TYR A 47 7.78 15.07 -7.67
N SER A 48 8.52 14.83 -6.58
CA SER A 48 9.92 15.25 -6.40
C SER A 48 10.83 14.78 -7.51
N GLU A 49 10.63 13.56 -8.03
CA GLU A 49 11.40 12.98 -9.12
C GLU A 49 10.62 12.82 -10.44
N ALA A 50 9.38 13.29 -10.51
CA ALA A 50 8.54 13.11 -11.70
C ALA A 50 8.88 14.14 -12.80
N PRO A 51 9.34 13.72 -14.01
CA PRO A 51 9.68 14.65 -15.09
C PRO A 51 8.50 15.55 -15.51
N MET A 52 7.28 15.00 -15.50
CA MET A 52 6.05 15.73 -15.79
C MET A 52 5.83 16.93 -14.85
N TYR A 53 6.24 16.82 -13.60
CA TYR A 53 6.18 17.92 -12.64
C TYR A 53 7.39 18.86 -12.80
N LYS A 54 8.61 18.32 -12.90
CA LYS A 54 9.84 19.11 -13.05
C LYS A 54 9.81 20.03 -14.28
N HIS A 55 9.25 19.54 -15.39
CA HIS A 55 9.17 20.28 -16.64
C HIS A 55 7.81 20.96 -16.87
N GLN A 56 6.89 20.91 -15.91
CA GLN A 56 5.54 21.49 -16.01
C GLN A 56 4.85 21.11 -17.33
N LEU A 57 4.92 19.83 -17.70
CA LEU A 57 4.43 19.34 -19.01
C LEU A 57 2.92 19.49 -19.19
N HIS A 58 2.19 19.69 -18.09
CA HIS A 58 0.74 19.80 -18.06
C HIS A 58 0.30 20.91 -17.10
N GLU A 59 -0.64 21.73 -17.54
CA GLU A 59 -1.29 22.72 -16.69
C GLU A 59 -2.07 22.02 -15.56
N GLY A 60 -2.00 22.56 -14.35
CA GLY A 60 -2.72 22.03 -13.19
C GLY A 60 -2.09 20.81 -12.54
N ILE A 61 -0.89 20.40 -12.93
CA ILE A 61 -0.21 19.26 -12.30
C ILE A 61 0.06 19.52 -10.81
N ARG A 62 -0.43 18.62 -9.97
CA ARG A 62 -0.33 18.70 -8.51
C ARG A 62 0.93 18.01 -8.00
N LYS A 63 1.28 18.30 -6.75
CA LYS A 63 2.43 17.71 -6.04
C LYS A 63 2.13 16.34 -5.41
N GLY A 64 0.92 15.81 -5.59
CA GLY A 64 0.40 14.69 -4.81
C GLY A 64 -0.92 15.04 -4.14
N ALA A 65 -1.57 14.03 -3.58
CA ALA A 65 -2.80 14.17 -2.84
C ALA A 65 -2.56 14.79 -1.46
N SER A 66 -3.58 15.48 -0.93
CA SER A 66 -3.59 15.86 0.48
C SER A 66 -3.86 14.64 1.36
N SER A 67 -3.56 14.71 2.66
CA SER A 67 -3.87 13.61 3.59
C SER A 67 -5.36 13.25 3.59
N ASN A 68 -6.25 14.25 3.54
CA ASN A 68 -7.70 14.00 3.46
C ASN A 68 -8.08 13.28 2.16
N ASP A 69 -7.47 13.67 1.04
CA ASP A 69 -7.72 13.04 -0.25
C ASP A 69 -7.23 11.58 -0.26
N ALA A 70 -6.05 11.30 0.29
CA ALA A 70 -5.53 9.95 0.44
C ALA A 70 -6.43 9.07 1.34
N LEU A 71 -6.93 9.60 2.47
CA LEU A 71 -7.88 8.91 3.33
C LEU A 71 -9.18 8.57 2.57
N LEU A 72 -9.73 9.53 1.84
CA LEU A 72 -10.95 9.34 1.06
C LEU A 72 -10.76 8.33 -0.06
N VAL A 73 -9.63 8.35 -0.78
CA VAL A 73 -9.34 7.36 -1.83
C VAL A 73 -9.34 5.95 -1.25
N HIS A 74 -8.67 5.70 -0.13
CA HIS A 74 -8.65 4.37 0.48
C HIS A 74 -10.04 3.92 0.96
N ALA A 75 -10.81 4.82 1.58
CA ALA A 75 -12.16 4.49 2.08
C ALA A 75 -13.14 4.22 0.93
N ILE A 76 -13.10 5.04 -0.13
CA ILE A 76 -13.93 4.86 -1.31
C ILE A 76 -13.55 3.57 -2.03
N SER A 77 -12.25 3.27 -2.19
CA SER A 77 -11.79 2.01 -2.75
C SER A 77 -12.31 0.81 -1.95
N ARG A 78 -12.29 0.86 -0.61
CA ARG A 78 -12.87 -0.19 0.24
C ARG A 78 -14.35 -0.39 -0.03
N ILE A 79 -15.12 0.69 -0.15
CA ILE A 79 -16.56 0.63 -0.41
C ILE A 79 -16.84 0.08 -1.81
N MET A 80 -16.17 0.62 -2.84
CA MET A 80 -16.41 0.24 -4.24
C MET A 80 -15.98 -1.19 -4.57
N LEU A 81 -14.87 -1.65 -3.97
CA LEU A 81 -14.29 -2.97 -4.20
C LEU A 81 -14.77 -4.02 -3.19
N ASN A 82 -15.68 -3.66 -2.28
CA ASN A 82 -16.21 -4.56 -1.27
C ASN A 82 -16.77 -5.85 -1.90
N ASN A 83 -16.40 -7.00 -1.34
CA ASN A 83 -16.73 -8.35 -1.84
C ASN A 83 -16.22 -8.66 -3.26
N VAL A 84 -15.32 -7.84 -3.82
CA VAL A 84 -14.74 -8.05 -5.16
C VAL A 84 -13.22 -8.17 -5.08
N ILE A 85 -12.57 -7.27 -4.36
CA ILE A 85 -11.14 -7.36 -4.00
C ILE A 85 -11.03 -7.18 -2.48
N ASP A 86 -10.62 -8.22 -1.79
CA ASP A 86 -10.59 -8.23 -0.32
C ASP A 86 -9.48 -7.33 0.23
N ASN A 87 -8.38 -7.17 -0.51
CA ASN A 87 -7.17 -6.54 -0.01
C ASN A 87 -6.90 -5.18 -0.63
N ILE A 88 -6.73 -4.18 0.24
CA ILE A 88 -6.27 -2.85 -0.11
C ILE A 88 -4.96 -2.64 0.60
N GLN A 89 -3.88 -2.60 -0.19
CA GLN A 89 -2.54 -2.36 0.29
C GLN A 89 -2.26 -0.86 0.31
N MET A 90 -1.76 -0.38 1.42
CA MET A 90 -1.24 0.97 1.53
C MET A 90 0.28 0.97 1.32
N SER A 91 0.84 2.05 0.76
CA SER A 91 2.27 2.18 0.49
C SER A 91 2.98 3.04 1.54
N TRP A 92 3.58 2.42 2.57
CA TRP A 92 4.27 3.17 3.63
C TRP A 92 5.49 3.95 3.15
N VAL A 93 6.14 3.50 2.06
CA VAL A 93 7.26 4.22 1.44
C VAL A 93 6.83 5.55 0.84
N LYS A 94 5.57 5.66 0.37
CA LYS A 94 5.01 6.91 -0.16
C LYS A 94 4.41 7.79 0.94
N GLU A 95 3.71 7.17 1.88
CA GLU A 95 2.86 7.85 2.86
C GLU A 95 3.53 8.08 4.22
N GLY A 96 4.58 7.34 4.52
CA GLY A 96 5.27 7.34 5.81
C GLY A 96 4.58 6.49 6.88
N PRO A 97 5.32 5.90 7.84
CA PRO A 97 4.77 4.90 8.78
C PRO A 97 3.59 5.39 9.64
N LYS A 98 3.60 6.66 10.07
CA LYS A 98 2.53 7.22 10.91
C LYS A 98 1.22 7.37 10.15
N PHE A 99 1.27 7.92 8.93
CA PHE A 99 0.07 8.08 8.12
C PHE A 99 -0.42 6.71 7.60
N SER A 100 0.50 5.77 7.37
CA SER A 100 0.19 4.38 7.05
C SER A 100 -0.73 3.71 8.06
N GLN A 101 -0.44 3.90 9.34
CA GLN A 101 -1.27 3.39 10.42
C GLN A 101 -2.68 4.01 10.40
N LEU A 102 -2.83 5.28 10.04
CA LEU A 102 -4.15 5.90 9.89
C LEU A 102 -4.92 5.31 8.71
N LEU A 103 -4.24 5.03 7.60
CA LEU A 103 -4.86 4.42 6.41
C LEU A 103 -5.42 3.01 6.68
N LEU A 104 -4.84 2.27 7.64
CA LEU A 104 -5.40 0.99 8.12
C LEU A 104 -6.79 1.15 8.76
N ASN A 105 -7.11 2.33 9.31
CA ASN A 105 -8.44 2.63 9.84
C ASN A 105 -9.39 3.20 8.78
N TRP A 106 -8.89 3.45 7.56
CA TRP A 106 -9.63 4.06 6.45
C TRP A 106 -9.76 3.15 5.23
N GLY A 107 -9.73 1.84 5.45
CA GLY A 107 -10.08 0.83 4.44
C GLY A 107 -8.92 -0.03 3.96
N ALA A 108 -7.67 0.36 4.22
CA ALA A 108 -6.53 -0.53 4.01
C ALA A 108 -6.53 -1.66 5.03
N ASN A 109 -6.16 -2.87 4.61
CA ASN A 109 -5.97 -4.02 5.49
C ASN A 109 -4.61 -4.69 5.30
N ASP A 110 -3.79 -4.15 4.39
CA ASP A 110 -2.47 -4.66 4.09
C ASP A 110 -1.42 -3.57 4.22
N PHE A 111 -0.49 -3.81 5.15
CA PHE A 111 0.68 -2.99 5.39
C PHE A 111 1.78 -3.59 4.52
N GLY A 112 2.03 -2.94 3.38
CA GLY A 112 2.95 -3.43 2.35
C GLY A 112 4.34 -3.82 2.86
N GLY A 113 5.11 -4.46 2.00
CA GLY A 113 6.30 -5.20 2.40
C GLY A 113 7.42 -4.37 3.04
N THR A 114 8.24 -5.04 3.86
CA THR A 114 9.53 -4.53 4.33
C THR A 114 10.54 -4.54 3.20
N LEU A 115 11.00 -3.37 2.75
CA LEU A 115 12.16 -3.29 1.88
C LEU A 115 13.42 -3.41 2.74
N VAL A 116 14.09 -4.57 2.70
CA VAL A 116 15.43 -4.73 3.27
C VAL A 116 16.44 -4.58 2.14
N ASN A 117 16.79 -3.31 1.88
CA ASN A 117 17.90 -2.80 1.09
C ASN A 117 17.69 -2.38 -0.41
N GLU A 118 18.16 -1.15 -0.63
CA GLU A 118 18.45 -0.26 -1.77
C GLU A 118 18.17 -0.61 -3.25
N SER A 119 17.34 0.24 -3.89
CA SER A 119 17.69 1.02 -5.11
C SER A 119 16.46 1.66 -5.81
N ILE A 120 15.24 1.17 -5.56
CA ILE A 120 14.05 1.58 -6.36
C ILE A 120 13.35 2.82 -5.78
N SER A 121 13.25 2.94 -4.44
CA SER A 121 12.48 4.02 -3.80
C SER A 121 13.14 5.42 -3.94
N THR A 122 14.47 5.47 -3.97
CA THR A 122 15.24 6.71 -4.15
C THR A 122 15.06 7.27 -5.57
N ALA A 123 14.99 6.40 -6.59
CA ALA A 123 14.77 6.82 -7.98
C ALA A 123 13.38 7.43 -8.21
N ALA A 124 12.41 7.15 -7.32
CA ALA A 124 11.05 7.67 -7.36
C ALA A 124 10.78 8.82 -6.37
N GLY A 125 11.80 9.28 -5.62
CA GLY A 125 11.73 10.49 -4.79
C GLY A 125 11.00 10.37 -3.45
N ALA A 126 10.83 9.15 -2.91
CA ALA A 126 10.20 8.93 -1.60
C ALA A 126 11.08 9.44 -0.44
N GLU A 127 10.50 10.22 0.49
CA GLU A 127 11.21 10.81 1.63
C GLU A 127 11.27 9.89 2.87
N PHE A 128 10.37 8.89 2.96
CA PHE A 128 10.17 8.09 4.17
C PHE A 128 10.98 6.79 4.16
N GLY A 129 12.28 6.89 4.47
CA GLY A 129 13.13 5.78 4.91
C GLY A 129 13.32 4.62 3.91
N GLN A 130 14.34 3.80 4.16
CA GLN A 130 14.69 2.66 3.30
C GLN A 130 14.41 1.30 3.95
N LEU A 131 14.07 1.30 5.24
CA LEU A 131 13.88 0.09 6.03
C LEU A 131 12.83 0.36 7.11
N LEU A 132 11.81 -0.48 7.14
CA LEU A 132 10.88 -0.62 8.26
C LEU A 132 10.93 -2.08 8.67
N ARG A 133 11.35 -2.38 9.89
CA ARG A 133 11.55 -3.77 10.33
C ARG A 133 10.20 -4.45 10.59
N PRO A 134 10.10 -5.78 10.43
CA PRO A 134 8.88 -6.52 10.74
C PRO A 134 8.32 -6.21 12.13
N LYS A 135 9.16 -6.15 13.17
CA LYS A 135 8.76 -5.72 14.53
C LYS A 135 8.07 -4.36 14.58
N GLU A 136 8.55 -3.39 13.80
CA GLU A 136 7.97 -2.05 13.77
C GLU A 136 6.59 -2.08 13.09
N ILE A 137 6.44 -2.83 12.00
CA ILE A 137 5.13 -3.04 11.35
C ILE A 137 4.15 -3.71 12.32
N ARG A 138 4.56 -4.80 12.98
CA ARG A 138 3.73 -5.49 13.98
C ARG A 138 3.32 -4.55 15.11
N HIS A 139 4.25 -3.70 15.58
CA HIS A 139 3.95 -2.69 16.60
C HIS A 139 2.92 -1.66 16.10
N LEU A 140 3.09 -1.14 14.88
CA LEU A 140 2.15 -0.18 14.29
C LEU A 140 0.75 -0.77 14.16
N ILE A 141 0.63 -2.00 13.66
CA ILE A 141 -0.66 -2.71 13.56
C ILE A 141 -1.27 -2.95 14.95
N ARG A 142 -0.47 -3.42 15.92
CA ARG A 142 -0.97 -3.70 17.27
C ARG A 142 -1.43 -2.45 18.01
N SER A 143 -0.76 -1.32 17.81
CA SER A 143 -1.11 -0.06 18.49
C SER A 143 -2.46 0.52 18.09
N ILE A 144 -3.06 0.06 16.97
CA ILE A 144 -4.46 0.36 16.60
C ILE A 144 -5.44 -0.76 16.97
N GLY A 145 -5.04 -1.68 17.85
CA GLY A 145 -5.89 -2.76 18.36
C GLY A 145 -6.12 -3.91 17.37
N ARG A 146 -5.24 -4.07 16.37
CA ARG A 146 -5.31 -5.15 15.38
C ARG A 146 -4.25 -6.23 15.63
N ILE A 147 -4.45 -7.43 15.08
CA ILE A 147 -3.53 -8.55 15.25
C ILE A 147 -2.73 -8.71 13.95
N PRO A 148 -1.41 -8.43 13.95
CA PRO A 148 -0.62 -8.56 12.73
C PRO A 148 -0.48 -10.02 12.32
N ALA A 149 -0.63 -10.28 11.02
CA ALA A 149 -0.41 -11.57 10.41
C ALA A 149 0.50 -11.44 9.18
N GLU A 150 1.58 -12.21 9.16
CA GLU A 150 2.45 -12.36 8.00
C GLU A 150 1.72 -13.12 6.90
N ARG A 151 1.83 -12.66 5.65
CA ARG A 151 1.21 -13.28 4.47
C ARG A 151 2.22 -13.58 3.37
N ASP A 152 1.86 -14.51 2.48
CA ASP A 152 2.52 -14.64 1.17
C ASP A 152 1.92 -13.68 0.13
N THR A 153 2.43 -13.76 -1.11
CA THR A 153 1.97 -12.94 -2.25
C THR A 153 0.56 -13.29 -2.74
N THR A 154 0.03 -14.45 -2.31
CA THR A 154 -1.34 -14.89 -2.58
C THR A 154 -2.29 -14.61 -1.42
N TYR A 155 -1.84 -13.83 -0.42
CA TYR A 155 -2.61 -13.46 0.77
C TYR A 155 -2.96 -14.62 1.72
N LYS A 156 -2.28 -15.76 1.60
CA LYS A 156 -2.38 -16.81 2.60
C LYS A 156 -1.62 -16.37 3.85
N LYS A 157 -2.29 -16.40 5.01
CA LYS A 157 -1.64 -16.17 6.31
C LYS A 157 -0.59 -17.27 6.56
N ILE A 158 0.66 -16.85 6.72
CA ILE A 158 1.78 -17.71 7.10
C ILE A 158 1.81 -17.84 8.63
N ARG A 159 1.70 -16.71 9.33
CA ARG A 159 1.80 -16.65 10.79
C ARG A 159 1.02 -15.47 11.36
N GLU A 160 0.32 -15.70 12.46
CA GLU A 160 -0.42 -14.66 13.18
C GLU A 160 0.25 -14.38 14.54
N TYR A 161 0.46 -13.11 14.87
CA TYR A 161 1.25 -12.67 16.02
C TYR A 161 0.35 -12.17 17.16
N GLN A 162 -0.39 -13.11 17.75
CA GLN A 162 -1.31 -12.88 18.89
C GLN A 162 -0.62 -12.16 20.06
N VAL A 163 0.64 -12.52 20.33
CA VAL A 163 1.51 -11.89 21.34
C VAL A 163 2.81 -11.50 20.65
N GLU A 164 3.44 -10.40 21.08
CA GLU A 164 4.76 -10.04 20.55
C GLU A 164 5.81 -11.04 21.06
N PRO A 165 6.61 -11.63 20.16
CA PRO A 165 7.74 -12.46 20.56
C PRO A 165 8.71 -11.70 21.48
N THR A 166 9.17 -12.33 22.54
CA THR A 166 10.03 -11.72 23.57
C THR A 166 11.52 -11.68 23.21
N GLY A 167 11.95 -12.36 22.13
CA GLY A 167 13.30 -12.31 21.57
C GLY A 167 13.35 -11.55 20.25
N SER A 168 14.54 -11.19 19.76
CA SER A 168 14.68 -10.82 18.35
C SER A 168 14.40 -12.07 17.53
N GLU A 169 13.36 -12.04 16.70
CA GLU A 169 13.13 -13.14 15.78
C GLU A 169 14.14 -13.07 14.65
N GLY A 170 14.48 -14.20 14.04
CA GLY A 170 15.40 -14.22 12.91
C GLY A 170 14.99 -13.25 11.78
N LEU A 171 13.70 -12.90 11.67
CA LEU A 171 13.13 -11.88 10.77
C LEU A 171 13.44 -10.41 11.16
N ASP A 172 13.64 -10.14 12.45
CA ASP A 172 13.96 -8.81 12.99
C ASP A 172 15.47 -8.50 12.90
N ASP A 173 16.27 -9.56 12.71
CA ASP A 173 17.74 -9.56 12.59
C ASP A 173 18.23 -9.84 11.15
N VAL A 174 17.33 -9.92 10.16
CA VAL A 174 17.71 -10.26 8.76
C VAL A 174 18.46 -9.09 8.14
N GLU A 175 19.77 -9.26 7.93
CA GLU A 175 20.61 -8.38 7.08
C GLU A 175 20.39 -8.63 5.57
N GLY A 176 19.53 -9.57 5.20
CA GLY A 176 19.26 -10.01 3.82
C GLY A 176 17.86 -9.70 3.26
N TYR A 177 17.71 -9.92 1.95
CA TYR A 177 16.54 -9.64 1.11
C TYR A 177 15.30 -10.51 1.42
N LYS A 178 14.70 -10.35 2.60
CA LYS A 178 13.40 -10.98 2.85
C LYS A 178 12.32 -9.91 2.96
N GLU A 179 11.54 -9.78 1.90
CA GLU A 179 10.30 -9.01 1.93
C GLU A 179 9.27 -9.76 2.77
N VAL A 180 8.73 -9.09 3.77
CA VAL A 180 7.67 -9.60 4.63
C VAL A 180 6.51 -8.62 4.59
N TRP A 181 5.30 -9.12 4.32
CA TRP A 181 4.07 -8.34 4.26
C TRP A 181 3.16 -8.68 5.43
N PHE A 182 2.43 -7.70 5.95
CA PHE A 182 1.54 -7.89 7.09
C PHE A 182 0.12 -7.43 6.79
N ILE A 183 -0.83 -8.32 7.02
CA ILE A 183 -2.27 -8.03 7.07
C ILE A 183 -2.78 -8.13 8.52
N PHE A 184 -4.06 -7.87 8.74
CA PHE A 184 -4.73 -8.06 10.04
C PHE A 184 -6.22 -8.39 9.90
#